data_AF-E6R892-F1
#
_entry.id   AF-E6R892-F1
#
_cell.length_a   1.000
_cell.length_b   1.000
_cell.length_c   1.000
_cell.angle_alpha   90.00
_cell.angle_beta   90.00
_cell.angle_gamma   90.00
#
_symmetry.space_group_name_H-M   'P 1'
#
loop_
_entity.id
_entity.type
_entity.pdbx_description
1 polymer ?
#
loop_
_entity_poly.entity_id
_entity_poly.type
_entity_poly.pdbx_seq_one_letter_code
_entity_poly.pdbx_strand_id
1 'polypeptide(L)'
;MPPPPFEGVDRRIRIHSTLQSMSFIFQPFQGKDETVAEKVAAVLVYEDHVFTPPESIRRSRLEIVTFERRLIQLAPGFSDISGGNTELSSMWEWYTAPHATNTVVSPIGTTIQTLQPLHAIPPYSLALAIISDGRTRSRVHLDLCAKQWNPKGHYPVKGIRGDFTTLVVSQGAERGQLGLCAVVDQYRSQHLGVVNKLDEQPILGELAESASDTEKYAAWAATSIILAERQETNWSDVIHALQAILPPSPRHRQTLELTRSIIQRIYNLAANEIGMDQLFLVSRVQIALFSVFKNHDDDDNDARLALATDILRLNEASELVDRCATFDDDGSIMFDLDSIWPLLAVFDWAISVIARAMRQAILVDASAEWQGSNDSLIIDPHSPLLILLHPTLRSLCIRILSQLHQLSTFLSTLDRPISQPENKVLPASSSSSSSSSSNTRDPMATVVAREQIRDIPQRQGVDVEQWGRALESVTMSPEPDQTDIDQSLIQLSITPLRPHLPALFKILHTSSALFTSEYFQNLNQNQRVMYDAIDWRILHDRGGGGTWGGSGDETKEVVVCDRCGWQTEALTKSAPVSGTNTISPWAEWKSQAEENCICGGTWVRKQVEMED
;
A
#
# COMPACT_ATOMS: atom_id res chain seq x y z
N MET A 1 -1.09 44.10 21.37
CA MET A 1 0.06 44.64 22.16
C MET A 1 1.11 45.19 21.19
N PRO A 2 1.95 46.16 21.60
CA PRO A 2 3.12 46.51 20.79
C PRO A 2 4.09 45.32 20.71
N PRO A 3 4.69 45.03 19.54
CA PRO A 3 5.65 43.94 19.41
C PRO A 3 6.87 44.19 20.33
N PRO A 4 7.47 43.14 20.93
CA PRO A 4 8.66 43.29 21.76
C PRO A 4 9.79 43.97 20.97
N PRO A 5 10.73 44.70 21.59
CA PRO A 5 11.84 45.31 20.86
C PRO A 5 12.77 44.25 20.24
N PHE A 6 13.51 44.61 19.19
CA PHE A 6 14.65 43.82 18.73
C PHE A 6 15.85 44.11 19.64
N GLU A 7 16.56 43.07 20.08
CA GLU A 7 17.80 43.26 20.84
C GLU A 7 18.84 43.99 19.97
N GLY A 8 19.44 45.06 20.51
CA GLY A 8 20.43 45.86 19.79
C GLY A 8 19.89 46.92 18.81
N VAL A 9 18.57 47.00 18.61
CA VAL A 9 17.92 48.02 17.77
C VAL A 9 17.38 49.16 18.64
N ASP A 10 17.55 50.41 18.21
CA ASP A 10 17.00 51.57 18.92
C ASP A 10 15.48 51.43 19.10
N ARG A 11 15.00 51.58 20.34
CA ARG A 11 13.59 51.51 20.73
C ARG A 11 12.71 52.54 20.01
N ARG A 12 13.31 53.57 19.40
CA ARG A 12 12.62 54.58 18.58
C ARG A 12 12.26 54.07 17.19
N ILE A 13 12.88 52.99 16.71
CA ILE A 13 12.61 52.45 15.39
C ILE A 13 11.30 51.69 15.40
N ARG A 14 10.40 52.03 14.47
CA ARG A 14 9.07 51.42 14.37
C ARG A 14 9.20 49.98 13.87
N ILE A 15 8.67 49.05 14.65
CA ILE A 15 8.54 47.64 14.25
C ILE A 15 7.26 47.50 13.43
N HIS A 16 7.40 46.91 12.25
CA HIS A 16 6.27 46.52 11.42
C HIS A 16 5.96 45.05 11.69
N SER A 17 4.72 44.74 12.03
CA SER A 17 4.26 43.37 12.29
C SER A 17 3.17 43.00 11.29
N THR A 18 3.35 41.88 10.61
CA THR A 18 2.36 41.32 9.68
C THR A 18 1.89 39.98 10.22
N LEU A 19 0.57 39.76 10.30
CA LEU A 19 0.02 38.43 10.61
C LEU A 19 0.19 37.53 9.38
N GLN A 20 0.96 36.46 9.51
CA GLN A 20 1.26 35.51 8.44
C GLN A 20 0.31 34.31 8.46
N SER A 21 -0.02 33.80 9.65
CA SER A 21 -0.88 32.62 9.79
C SER A 21 -1.59 32.62 11.14
N MET A 22 -2.68 31.84 11.23
CA MET A 22 -3.41 31.55 12.45
C MET A 22 -3.69 30.06 12.51
N SER A 23 -3.48 29.44 13.67
CA SER A 23 -3.74 28.02 13.88
C SER A 23 -4.48 27.80 15.20
N PHE A 24 -5.56 27.02 15.17
CA PHE A 24 -6.28 26.64 16.37
C PHE A 24 -5.60 25.44 17.03
N ILE A 25 -5.47 25.51 18.35
CA ILE A 25 -4.83 24.48 19.17
C ILE A 25 -5.79 24.05 20.28
N PHE A 26 -5.77 22.77 20.60
CA PHE A 26 -6.51 22.28 21.75
C PHE A 26 -5.77 22.64 23.02
N GLN A 27 -6.49 23.21 24.00
CA GLN A 27 -5.94 23.46 25.32
C GLN A 27 -6.73 22.60 26.31
N PRO A 28 -6.13 21.57 26.94
CA PRO A 28 -6.85 20.72 27.87
C PRO A 28 -7.41 21.57 29.01
N PHE A 29 -8.74 21.53 29.19
CA PHE A 29 -9.42 22.25 30.24
C PHE A 29 -9.09 21.61 31.60
N GLN A 30 -8.29 22.31 32.41
CA GLN A 30 -7.96 21.92 33.80
C GLN A 30 -8.57 22.91 34.80
N GLY A 31 -9.79 23.37 34.54
CA GLY A 31 -10.46 24.38 35.35
C GLY A 31 -11.18 23.80 36.57
N LYS A 32 -10.90 24.38 37.75
CA LYS A 32 -11.73 24.28 38.98
C LYS A 32 -12.89 25.30 39.00
N ASP A 33 -13.01 26.11 37.94
CA ASP A 33 -13.95 27.22 37.86
C ASP A 33 -15.24 26.76 37.16
N GLU A 34 -16.31 26.57 37.96
CA GLU A 34 -17.61 26.06 37.52
C GLU A 34 -18.31 26.96 36.48
N THR A 35 -17.79 28.17 36.24
CA THR A 35 -18.36 29.15 35.31
C THR A 35 -17.88 29.01 33.86
N VAL A 36 -16.82 28.22 33.61
CA VAL A 36 -16.23 28.02 32.27
C VAL A 36 -16.57 26.62 31.75
N ALA A 37 -17.29 26.55 30.64
CA ALA A 37 -17.68 25.27 30.05
C ALA A 37 -16.68 24.76 28.99
N GLU A 38 -16.10 25.66 28.20
CA GLU A 38 -15.23 25.32 27.08
C GLU A 38 -14.08 26.33 26.95
N LYS A 39 -12.89 25.86 26.54
CA LYS A 39 -11.72 26.71 26.29
C LYS A 39 -11.02 26.31 25.00
N VAL A 40 -10.80 27.27 24.12
CA VAL A 40 -10.12 27.12 22.83
C VAL A 40 -8.97 28.12 22.77
N ALA A 41 -7.87 27.77 22.10
CA ALA A 41 -6.77 28.68 21.89
C ALA A 41 -6.44 28.80 20.39
N ALA A 42 -6.05 29.99 19.96
CA ALA A 42 -5.49 30.24 18.63
C ALA A 42 -4.08 30.81 18.78
N VAL A 43 -3.17 30.30 17.95
CA VAL A 43 -1.80 30.77 17.82
C VAL A 43 -1.76 31.69 16.60
N LEU A 44 -1.44 32.94 16.84
CA LEU A 44 -1.24 33.97 15.82
C LEU A 44 0.26 34.04 15.50
N VAL A 45 0.61 33.80 14.24
CA VAL A 45 1.99 33.82 13.76
C VAL A 45 2.24 35.14 13.06
N TYR A 46 3.05 35.99 13.66
CA TYR A 46 3.46 37.27 13.10
C TYR A 46 4.89 37.20 12.54
N GLU A 47 5.13 37.95 11.47
CA GLU A 47 6.45 38.35 11.02
C GLU A 47 6.68 39.80 11.48
N ASP A 48 7.60 39.97 12.43
CA ASP A 48 8.08 41.28 12.84
C ASP A 48 9.29 41.64 11.96
N HIS A 49 9.31 42.86 11.41
CA HIS A 49 10.45 43.37 10.67
C HIS A 49 10.75 44.83 10.98
N VAL A 50 12.03 45.16 10.91
CA VAL A 50 12.57 46.50 11.04
C VAL A 50 13.34 46.84 9.77
N PHE A 51 13.00 47.97 9.16
CA PHE A 51 13.70 48.46 7.99
C PHE A 51 14.87 49.37 8.43
N THR A 52 16.08 48.81 8.45
CA THR A 52 17.34 49.52 8.74
C THR A 52 18.30 49.34 7.57
N PRO A 53 18.32 50.23 6.56
CA PRO A 53 19.26 50.11 5.44
C PRO A 53 20.70 49.93 5.93
N PRO A 54 21.49 48.98 5.39
CA PRO A 54 21.23 48.18 4.19
C PRO A 54 20.49 46.85 4.40
N GLU A 55 20.16 46.45 5.64
CA GLU A 55 19.63 45.12 5.96
C GLU A 55 18.28 45.16 6.68
N SER A 56 17.27 44.47 6.14
CA SER A 56 16.00 44.28 6.85
C SER A 56 16.16 43.21 7.92
N ILE A 57 16.00 43.59 9.19
CA ILE A 57 16.03 42.64 10.30
C ILE A 57 14.63 42.06 10.45
N ARG A 58 14.51 40.73 10.49
CA ARG A 58 13.22 40.01 10.58
C ARG A 58 13.25 38.98 11.69
N ARG A 59 12.08 38.66 12.25
CA ARG A 59 11.87 37.50 13.13
C ARG A 59 10.40 37.09 13.13
N SER A 60 10.11 35.89 13.60
CA SER A 60 8.75 35.42 13.85
C SER A 60 8.35 35.58 15.31
N ARG A 61 7.07 35.85 15.55
CA ARG A 61 6.47 35.96 16.87
C ARG A 61 5.17 35.17 16.91
N LEU A 62 5.07 34.26 17.87
CA LEU A 62 3.88 33.45 18.15
C LEU A 62 3.14 34.08 19.33
N GLU A 63 1.87 34.45 19.14
CA GLU A 63 0.99 34.87 20.24
C GLU A 63 -0.15 33.88 20.42
N ILE A 64 -0.35 33.40 21.64
CA ILE A 64 -1.47 32.54 21.97
C ILE A 64 -2.61 33.41 22.53
N VAL A 65 -3.76 33.37 21.88
CA VAL A 65 -5.00 34.01 22.32
C VAL A 65 -5.99 32.93 22.72
N THR A 66 -6.57 33.05 23.91
CA THR A 66 -7.55 32.10 24.41
C THR A 66 -8.96 32.65 24.33
N PHE A 67 -9.88 31.79 23.93
CA PHE A 67 -11.32 32.00 23.88
C PHE A 67 -11.95 31.07 24.92
N GLU A 68 -12.75 31.64 25.81
CA GLU A 68 -13.38 30.90 26.90
C GLU A 68 -14.89 31.08 26.79
N ARG A 69 -15.62 29.97 26.85
CA ARG A 69 -17.08 30.00 26.92
C ARG A 69 -17.49 30.06 28.38
N ARG A 70 -18.06 31.19 28.78
CA ARG A 70 -18.41 31.50 30.17
C ARG A 70 -19.90 31.68 30.33
N LEU A 71 -20.42 31.27 31.49
CA LEU A 71 -21.80 31.55 31.87
C LEU A 71 -21.88 33.00 32.37
N ILE A 72 -22.69 33.82 31.71
CA ILE A 72 -22.96 35.20 32.12
C ILE A 72 -24.39 35.30 32.64
N GLN A 73 -24.60 36.13 33.66
CA GLN A 73 -25.94 36.50 34.13
C GLN A 73 -26.38 37.77 33.40
N LEU A 74 -27.51 37.69 32.72
CA LEU A 74 -28.13 38.83 32.07
C LEU A 74 -28.77 39.75 33.11
N ALA A 75 -28.66 41.05 32.90
CA ALA A 75 -29.30 42.04 33.75
C ALA A 75 -30.85 41.92 33.68
N PRO A 76 -31.57 42.27 34.76
CA PRO A 76 -33.03 42.28 34.76
C PRO A 76 -33.54 43.23 33.67
N GLY A 77 -34.18 42.69 32.63
CA GLY A 77 -34.63 43.42 31.44
C GLY A 77 -34.20 42.81 30.09
N PHE A 78 -33.29 41.84 30.09
CA PHE A 78 -32.88 41.09 28.89
C PHE A 78 -33.39 39.64 28.85
N SER A 79 -34.42 39.32 29.64
CA SER A 79 -35.06 37.99 29.72
C SER A 79 -35.62 37.50 28.39
N ASP A 80 -35.95 38.40 27.48
CA ASP A 80 -36.49 38.07 26.15
C ASP A 80 -35.45 37.37 25.25
N ILE A 81 -34.15 37.52 25.55
CA ILE A 81 -33.03 36.93 24.78
C ILE A 81 -32.74 35.49 25.24
N SER A 82 -32.98 35.16 26.51
CA SER A 82 -32.64 33.86 27.11
C SER A 82 -33.75 32.81 26.99
N GLY A 83 -34.96 33.18 26.54
CA GLY A 83 -36.10 32.26 26.37
C GLY A 83 -36.65 31.66 27.67
N GLY A 84 -36.25 32.17 28.84
CA GLY A 84 -36.59 31.61 30.16
C GLY A 84 -37.35 32.59 31.07
N ASN A 85 -38.37 32.08 31.78
CA ASN A 85 -39.31 32.86 32.60
C ASN A 85 -38.84 33.05 34.06
N THR A 86 -37.55 33.34 34.29
CA THR A 86 -36.97 33.52 35.64
C THR A 86 -36.20 34.85 35.77
N GLU A 87 -36.26 35.48 36.95
CA GLU A 87 -35.71 36.81 37.27
C GLU A 87 -34.18 36.97 37.07
N LEU A 88 -33.45 35.86 37.01
CA LEU A 88 -32.04 35.80 36.60
C LEU A 88 -31.92 34.83 35.43
N SER A 89 -31.66 35.37 34.25
CA SER A 89 -31.47 34.61 33.03
C SER A 89 -29.98 34.43 32.76
N SER A 90 -29.50 33.19 32.69
CA SER A 90 -28.10 32.90 32.36
C SER A 90 -27.94 32.62 30.87
N MET A 91 -26.91 33.19 30.24
CA MET A 91 -26.56 32.96 28.84
C MET A 91 -25.09 32.54 28.72
N TRP A 92 -24.76 31.76 27.70
CA TRP A 92 -23.37 31.45 27.39
C TRP A 92 -22.79 32.50 26.44
N GLU A 93 -21.65 33.07 26.80
CA GLU A 93 -20.90 34.01 25.95
C GLU A 93 -19.48 33.49 25.69
N TRP A 94 -18.98 33.72 24.47
CA TRP A 94 -17.57 33.52 24.15
C TRP A 94 -16.79 34.78 24.49
N TYR A 95 -15.93 34.66 25.49
CA TYR A 95 -15.04 35.71 25.93
C TYR A 95 -13.63 35.49 25.36
N THR A 96 -13.12 36.47 24.62
CA THR A 96 -11.72 36.50 24.18
C THR A 96 -10.87 37.19 25.25
N ALA A 97 -9.81 36.54 25.71
CA ALA A 97 -8.89 37.18 26.64
C ALA A 97 -8.28 38.46 26.00
N PRO A 98 -8.29 39.61 26.68
CA PRO A 98 -7.84 40.90 26.13
C PRO A 98 -6.33 40.94 25.87
N HIS A 99 -5.59 39.98 26.42
CA HIS A 99 -4.15 39.87 26.30
C HIS A 99 -3.77 38.45 25.89
N ALA A 100 -2.73 38.33 25.06
CA ALA A 100 -2.16 37.04 24.72
C ALA A 100 -1.71 36.33 26.01
N THR A 101 -2.08 35.07 26.16
CA THR A 101 -1.73 34.26 27.35
C THR A 101 -0.27 33.83 27.32
N ASN A 102 0.32 33.74 26.14
CA ASN A 102 1.72 33.43 25.94
C ASN A 102 2.23 34.16 24.68
N THR A 103 3.50 34.57 24.69
CA THR A 103 4.15 35.16 23.53
C THR A 103 5.57 34.63 23.43
N VAL A 104 5.89 34.03 22.29
CA VAL A 104 7.22 33.48 21.99
C VAL A 104 7.79 34.19 20.76
N VAL A 105 9.07 34.55 20.81
CA VAL A 105 9.77 35.17 19.69
C VAL A 105 10.91 34.28 19.23
N SER A 106 11.10 34.16 17.92
CA SER A 106 12.26 33.48 17.35
C SER A 106 13.53 34.34 17.46
N PRO A 107 14.72 33.72 17.35
CA PRO A 107 15.97 34.45 17.21
C PRO A 107 15.93 35.44 16.03
N ILE A 108 16.71 36.51 16.15
CA ILE A 108 16.86 37.51 15.10
C ILE A 108 17.36 36.84 13.80
N GLY A 109 16.77 37.20 12.67
CA GLY A 109 17.07 36.62 11.37
C GLY A 109 16.37 35.30 11.09
N THR A 110 15.66 34.73 12.06
CA THR A 110 14.89 33.49 11.89
C THR A 110 13.42 33.77 11.67
N THR A 111 12.87 33.37 10.52
CA THR A 111 11.46 33.54 10.17
C THR A 111 10.81 32.21 9.79
N ILE A 112 9.56 32.01 10.17
CA ILE A 112 8.71 30.92 9.70
C ILE A 112 8.21 31.32 8.31
N GLN A 113 8.57 30.54 7.29
CA GLN A 113 8.10 30.76 5.93
C GLN A 113 6.76 30.09 5.66
N THR A 114 6.56 28.91 6.25
CA THR A 114 5.33 28.15 6.12
C THR A 114 5.18 27.21 7.32
N LEU A 115 3.93 26.90 7.67
CA LEU A 115 3.56 26.17 8.88
C LEU A 115 2.38 25.25 8.56
N GLN A 116 2.53 23.97 8.88
CA GLN A 116 1.48 22.96 8.80
C GLN A 116 1.21 22.42 10.22
N PRO A 117 0.09 22.79 10.85
CA PRO A 117 -0.33 22.20 12.12
C PRO A 117 -0.57 20.69 11.99
N LEU A 118 -0.17 19.94 13.00
CA LEU A 118 -0.33 18.48 13.06
C LEU A 118 -1.40 18.14 14.10
N HIS A 119 -2.66 18.39 13.73
CA HIS A 119 -3.80 18.30 14.65
C HIS A 119 -4.11 16.88 15.14
N ALA A 120 -3.57 15.85 14.49
CA ALA A 120 -3.74 14.46 14.91
C ALA A 120 -2.81 14.06 16.08
N ILE A 121 -1.82 14.90 16.40
CA ILE A 121 -0.72 14.53 17.30
C ILE A 121 -0.93 15.19 18.66
N PRO A 122 -1.14 14.44 19.76
CA PRO A 122 -1.12 14.99 21.11
C PRO A 122 0.23 15.70 21.41
N PRO A 123 0.24 16.88 22.05
CA PRO A 123 -0.87 17.58 22.72
C PRO A 123 -1.70 18.51 21.80
N TYR A 124 -1.68 18.30 20.49
CA TYR A 124 -2.41 19.05 19.45
C TYR A 124 -1.95 20.49 19.26
N SER A 125 -0.71 20.77 19.69
CA SER A 125 -0.01 22.03 19.50
C SER A 125 1.20 21.90 18.57
N LEU A 126 1.52 20.69 18.11
CA LEU A 126 2.67 20.44 17.26
C LEU A 126 2.38 20.88 15.81
N ALA A 127 3.40 21.43 15.16
CA ALA A 127 3.35 21.82 13.76
C ALA A 127 4.68 21.54 13.07
N LEU A 128 4.61 21.19 11.79
CA LEU A 128 5.78 21.12 10.92
C LEU A 128 5.97 22.49 10.26
N ALA A 129 7.18 23.05 10.32
CA ALA A 129 7.47 24.37 9.80
C ALA A 129 8.71 24.37 8.91
N ILE A 130 8.74 25.27 7.93
CA ILE A 130 9.99 25.69 7.30
C ILE A 130 10.41 27.00 7.94
N ILE A 131 11.60 26.97 8.56
CA ILE A 131 12.24 28.16 9.09
C ILE A 131 13.38 28.57 8.16
N SER A 132 13.54 29.87 7.95
CA SER A 132 14.70 30.46 7.29
C SER A 132 15.48 31.31 8.27
N ASP A 133 16.78 31.06 8.38
CA ASP A 133 17.73 31.86 9.16
C ASP A 133 18.41 32.97 8.32
N GLY A 134 17.83 33.28 7.15
CA GLY A 134 18.36 34.23 6.18
C GLY A 134 19.43 33.66 5.23
N ARG A 135 20.00 32.49 5.51
CA ARG A 135 21.01 31.84 4.65
C ARG A 135 20.59 30.46 4.18
N THR A 136 19.95 29.73 5.06
CA THR A 136 19.50 28.36 4.88
C THR A 136 18.02 28.28 5.20
N ARG A 137 17.41 27.22 4.68
CA ARG A 137 16.05 26.82 5.02
C ARG A 137 16.16 25.47 5.70
N SER A 138 15.48 25.32 6.82
CA SER A 138 15.38 24.04 7.50
C SER A 138 13.94 23.72 7.82
N ARG A 139 13.57 22.47 7.60
CA ARG A 139 12.33 21.91 8.08
C ARG A 139 12.53 21.50 9.53
N VAL A 140 11.61 21.91 10.40
CA VAL A 140 11.63 21.68 11.85
C VAL A 140 10.23 21.38 12.38
N HIS A 141 10.16 20.73 13.53
CA HIS A 141 8.94 20.64 14.32
C HIS A 141 8.92 21.75 15.37
N LEU A 142 7.77 22.42 15.50
CA LEU A 142 7.52 23.46 16.48
C LEU A 142 6.35 23.03 17.38
N ASP A 143 6.55 23.12 18.69
CA ASP A 143 5.43 23.13 19.64
C ASP A 143 4.92 24.57 19.77
N LEU A 144 3.74 24.82 19.22
CA LEU A 144 3.12 26.14 19.21
C LEU A 144 2.67 26.59 20.61
N CYS A 145 2.59 25.67 21.58
CA CYS A 145 2.29 25.95 22.98
C CYS A 145 3.55 26.15 23.84
N ALA A 146 4.75 25.96 23.29
CA ALA A 146 5.99 26.05 24.05
C ALA A 146 6.13 27.44 24.70
N LYS A 147 6.78 27.49 25.86
CA LYS A 147 7.09 28.77 26.54
C LYS A 147 8.29 29.50 25.93
N GLN A 148 9.07 28.81 25.11
CA GLN A 148 10.31 29.29 24.51
C GLN A 148 10.43 28.75 23.08
N TRP A 149 11.19 29.47 22.25
CA TRP A 149 11.47 29.06 20.88
C TRP A 149 12.39 27.83 20.88
N ASN A 150 11.83 26.64 20.63
CA ASN A 150 12.56 25.38 20.68
C ASN A 150 12.21 24.48 19.47
N PRO A 151 12.71 24.80 18.25
CA PRO A 151 12.55 23.93 17.11
C PRO A 151 13.27 22.60 17.31
N LYS A 152 12.59 21.50 16.99
CA LYS A 152 13.14 20.13 17.00
C LYS A 152 13.38 19.63 15.57
N GLY A 153 14.46 18.88 15.38
CA GLY A 153 14.77 18.18 14.12
C GLY A 153 15.06 19.13 12.96
N HIS A 154 16.28 19.67 12.89
CA HIS A 154 16.71 20.58 11.82
C HIS A 154 17.14 19.81 10.56
N TYR A 155 16.29 19.78 9.55
CA TYR A 155 16.59 19.14 8.26
C TYR A 155 16.78 20.20 7.17
N PRO A 156 17.98 20.33 6.57
CA PRO A 156 18.25 21.36 5.58
C PRO A 156 17.46 21.10 4.29
N VAL A 157 16.73 22.13 3.84
CA VAL A 157 15.96 22.12 2.59
C VAL A 157 16.82 22.76 1.50
N LYS A 158 17.13 22.00 0.45
CA LYS A 158 17.97 22.43 -0.68
C LYS A 158 17.14 22.58 -1.95
N GLY A 159 17.56 23.50 -2.83
CA GLY A 159 16.99 23.65 -4.17
C GLY A 159 15.72 24.49 -4.27
N ILE A 160 15.16 24.94 -3.14
CA ILE A 160 14.02 25.86 -3.09
C ILE A 160 14.51 27.29 -3.30
N ARG A 161 13.97 27.97 -4.32
CA ARG A 161 14.39 29.33 -4.71
C ARG A 161 13.38 30.40 -4.30
N GLY A 162 12.09 30.07 -4.31
CA GLY A 162 11.02 31.01 -3.97
C GLY A 162 10.96 31.34 -2.48
N ASP A 163 10.51 32.55 -2.15
CA ASP A 163 10.30 32.98 -0.75
C ASP A 163 8.99 32.47 -0.18
N PHE A 164 8.01 32.22 -1.05
CA PHE A 164 6.74 31.60 -0.71
C PHE A 164 6.85 30.08 -0.91
N THR A 165 6.67 29.35 0.19
CA THR A 165 6.75 27.89 0.23
C THR A 165 5.46 27.32 0.78
N THR A 166 5.06 26.17 0.26
CA THR A 166 3.95 25.37 0.75
C THR A 166 4.49 24.03 1.24
N LEU A 167 4.01 23.59 2.40
CA LEU A 167 4.28 22.26 2.93
C LEU A 167 3.15 21.32 2.53
N VAL A 168 3.51 20.18 1.96
CA VAL A 168 2.61 19.05 1.75
C VAL A 168 3.16 17.88 2.56
N VAL A 169 2.38 17.41 3.52
CA VAL A 169 2.77 16.30 4.41
C VAL A 169 2.04 15.03 3.99
N SER A 170 2.72 13.89 4.07
CA SER A 170 2.05 12.60 3.94
C SER A 170 1.32 12.25 5.23
N GLN A 171 0.39 11.30 5.15
CA GLN A 171 -0.39 10.84 6.30
C GLN A 171 0.47 10.35 7.49
N GLY A 172 1.62 9.69 7.22
CA GLY A 172 2.52 9.22 8.25
C GLY A 172 3.13 10.40 9.00
N ALA A 173 3.59 11.41 8.26
CA ALA A 173 4.12 12.65 8.81
C ALA A 173 3.05 13.45 9.58
N GLU A 174 1.81 13.49 9.09
CA GLU A 174 0.68 14.14 9.76
C GLU A 174 0.38 13.54 11.15
N ARG A 175 0.61 12.23 11.31
CA ARG A 175 0.44 11.49 12.58
C ARG A 175 1.70 11.49 13.46
N GLY A 176 2.77 12.17 13.05
CA GLY A 176 4.05 12.16 13.76
C GLY A 176 4.78 10.82 13.68
N GLN A 177 4.39 9.97 12.73
CA GLN A 177 5.02 8.70 12.41
C GLN A 177 5.98 8.87 11.24
N LEU A 178 6.64 7.79 10.84
CA LEU A 178 7.51 7.79 9.66
C LEU A 178 6.70 8.08 8.39
N GLY A 179 7.12 9.08 7.62
CA GLY A 179 6.48 9.47 6.37
C GLY A 179 7.31 10.45 5.56
N LEU A 180 6.67 11.14 4.62
CA LEU A 180 7.30 12.09 3.70
C LEU A 180 6.71 13.49 3.86
N CYS A 181 7.51 14.48 3.47
CA CYS A 181 7.05 15.85 3.31
C CYS A 181 7.70 16.47 2.08
N ALA A 182 6.87 17.08 1.25
CA ALA A 182 7.31 17.91 0.13
C ALA A 182 7.24 19.39 0.51
N VAL A 183 8.28 20.13 0.13
CA VAL A 183 8.31 21.59 0.14
C VAL A 183 8.21 22.03 -1.31
N VAL A 184 7.17 22.80 -1.63
CA VAL A 184 6.91 23.31 -2.98
C VAL A 184 6.99 24.83 -2.94
N ASP A 185 7.79 25.43 -3.82
CA ASP A 185 7.81 26.89 -3.98
C ASP A 185 6.91 27.38 -5.13
N GLN A 186 6.72 28.70 -5.18
CA GLN A 186 5.97 29.37 -6.25
C GLN A 186 6.52 29.13 -7.66
N TYR A 187 7.79 28.74 -7.78
CA TYR A 187 8.44 28.43 -9.06
C TYR A 187 8.35 26.93 -9.41
N ARG A 188 7.53 26.17 -8.67
CA ARG A 188 7.38 24.71 -8.79
C ARG A 188 8.69 23.95 -8.56
N SER A 189 9.66 24.54 -7.88
CA SER A 189 10.81 23.81 -7.34
C SER A 189 10.31 22.98 -6.17
N GLN A 190 10.66 21.70 -6.15
CA GLN A 190 10.18 20.75 -5.17
C GLN A 190 11.37 20.12 -4.44
N HIS A 191 11.25 20.06 -3.12
CA HIS A 191 12.17 19.31 -2.27
C HIS A 191 11.36 18.28 -1.50
N LEU A 192 11.60 17.00 -1.78
CA LEU A 192 11.03 15.88 -1.03
C LEU A 192 12.01 15.46 0.05
N GLY A 193 11.54 15.33 1.30
CA GLY A 193 12.37 14.89 2.41
C GLY A 193 11.61 14.00 3.39
N VAL A 194 12.33 13.15 4.11
CA VAL A 194 11.76 12.18 5.06
C VAL A 194 11.41 12.84 6.38
N VAL A 195 10.20 12.62 6.90
CA VAL A 195 9.82 13.02 8.26
C VAL A 195 9.99 11.80 9.15
N ASN A 196 10.97 11.85 10.06
CA ASN A 196 11.17 10.81 11.06
C ASN A 196 10.04 10.85 12.09
N LYS A 197 9.80 9.71 12.75
CA LYS A 197 8.88 9.63 13.89
C LYS A 197 9.29 10.66 14.95
N LEU A 198 8.31 11.38 15.48
CA LEU A 198 8.50 12.27 16.62
C LEU A 198 8.74 11.48 17.91
N ASP A 199 9.68 11.97 18.73
CA ASP A 199 9.88 11.48 20.08
C ASP A 199 8.55 11.56 20.86
N GLU A 200 8.31 10.58 21.75
CA GLU A 200 7.08 10.45 22.57
C GLU A 200 5.81 9.99 21.83
N GLN A 201 5.82 9.87 20.49
CA GLN A 201 4.66 9.29 19.80
C GLN A 201 4.50 7.80 20.10
N PRO A 202 3.27 7.31 20.30
CA PRO A 202 3.03 5.91 20.57
C PRO A 202 3.47 5.04 19.38
N ILE A 203 3.95 3.85 19.70
CA ILE A 203 4.25 2.77 18.75
C ILE A 203 3.22 1.68 19.02
N LEU A 204 2.77 0.99 17.96
CA LEU A 204 1.93 -0.18 18.14
C LEU A 204 2.79 -1.38 18.58
N GLY A 205 2.38 -2.03 19.67
CA GLY A 205 3.09 -3.15 20.27
C GLY A 205 4.26 -2.75 21.17
N GLU A 206 4.99 -3.74 21.67
CA GLU A 206 6.09 -3.53 22.60
C GLU A 206 7.42 -3.22 21.87
N LEU A 207 8.18 -2.28 22.43
CA LEU A 207 9.55 -1.96 22.02
C LEU A 207 10.39 -1.74 23.28
N ALA A 208 11.44 -2.55 23.44
CA ALA A 208 12.36 -2.39 24.56
C ALA A 208 13.11 -1.05 24.46
N GLU A 209 13.37 -0.40 25.59
CA GLU A 209 14.16 0.85 25.63
C GLU A 209 15.60 0.63 25.10
N SER A 210 16.12 -0.59 25.25
CA SER A 210 17.43 -1.02 24.72
C SER A 210 17.42 -1.42 23.25
N ALA A 211 16.32 -1.23 22.52
CA ALA A 211 16.21 -1.61 21.12
C ALA A 211 17.27 -0.90 20.26
N SER A 212 17.84 -1.65 19.33
CA SER A 212 18.74 -1.15 18.30
C SER A 212 18.05 -0.15 17.38
N ASP A 213 18.82 0.66 16.64
CA ASP A 213 18.25 1.60 15.68
C ASP A 213 17.45 0.88 14.58
N THR A 214 17.91 -0.29 14.14
CA THR A 214 17.19 -1.14 13.17
C THR A 214 15.81 -1.53 13.70
N GLU A 215 15.71 -1.98 14.95
CA GLU A 215 14.44 -2.36 15.57
C GLU A 215 13.50 -1.16 15.76
N LYS A 216 14.06 0.03 16.07
CA LYS A 216 13.30 1.28 16.16
C LYS A 216 12.70 1.65 14.81
N TYR A 217 13.50 1.69 13.74
CA TYR A 217 13.00 1.98 12.40
C TYR A 217 11.98 0.94 11.95
N ALA A 218 12.19 -0.35 12.25
CA ALA A 218 11.24 -1.39 11.95
C ALA A 218 9.89 -1.17 12.66
N ALA A 219 9.93 -0.81 13.95
CA ALA A 219 8.73 -0.52 14.72
C ALA A 219 7.97 0.71 14.20
N TRP A 220 8.70 1.76 13.80
CA TRP A 220 8.10 2.98 13.24
C TRP A 220 7.44 2.72 11.89
N ALA A 221 8.12 1.97 11.01
CA ALA A 221 7.57 1.58 9.72
C ALA A 221 6.33 0.69 9.87
N ALA A 222 6.42 -0.37 10.69
CA ALA A 222 5.29 -1.28 10.94
C ALA A 222 4.09 -0.55 11.53
N THR A 223 4.31 0.37 12.49
CA THR A 223 3.24 1.20 13.06
C THR A 223 2.58 2.06 11.99
N SER A 224 3.38 2.76 11.16
CA SER A 224 2.85 3.64 10.11
C SER A 224 2.04 2.87 9.07
N ILE A 225 2.53 1.69 8.65
CA ILE A 225 1.84 0.80 7.69
C ILE A 225 0.52 0.28 8.25
N ILE A 226 0.50 -0.26 9.47
CA ILE A 226 -0.72 -0.79 10.10
C ILE A 226 -1.77 0.31 10.29
N LEU A 227 -1.36 1.50 10.72
CA LEU A 227 -2.28 2.62 10.87
C LEU A 227 -2.82 3.12 9.53
N ALA A 228 -2.01 3.09 8.47
CA ALA A 228 -2.45 3.46 7.13
C ALA A 228 -3.48 2.44 6.57
N GLU A 229 -3.22 1.14 6.77
CA GLU A 229 -4.12 0.07 6.33
C GLU A 229 -5.48 0.15 7.05
N ARG A 230 -5.51 0.43 8.37
CA ARG A 230 -6.79 0.64 9.10
C ARG A 230 -7.64 1.78 8.58
N GLN A 231 -7.02 2.75 7.94
CA GLN A 231 -7.69 3.94 7.41
C GLN A 231 -7.93 3.83 5.90
N GLU A 232 -7.63 2.66 5.30
CA GLU A 232 -7.76 2.43 3.86
C GLU A 232 -6.93 3.45 3.05
N THR A 233 -5.75 3.82 3.58
CA THR A 233 -4.84 4.81 3.00
C THR A 233 -3.53 4.18 2.51
N ASN A 234 -2.93 4.76 1.47
CA ASN A 234 -1.76 4.19 0.79
C ASN A 234 -0.45 4.44 1.55
N TRP A 235 0.16 3.41 2.12
CA TRP A 235 1.43 3.46 2.87
C TRP A 235 2.72 3.51 2.02
N SER A 236 2.65 3.81 0.72
CA SER A 236 3.83 3.95 -0.16
C SER A 236 4.84 4.98 0.34
N ASP A 237 4.35 6.04 0.99
CA ASP A 237 5.18 7.09 1.58
C ASP A 237 6.17 6.52 2.61
N VAL A 238 5.75 5.53 3.40
CA VAL A 238 6.60 4.87 4.39
C VAL A 238 7.75 4.11 3.73
N ILE A 239 7.48 3.42 2.62
CA ILE A 239 8.50 2.64 1.89
C ILE A 239 9.53 3.59 1.26
N HIS A 240 9.09 4.66 0.63
CA HIS A 240 9.99 5.68 0.07
C HIS A 240 10.76 6.43 1.16
N ALA A 241 10.14 6.67 2.32
CA ALA A 241 10.82 7.23 3.48
C ALA A 241 11.94 6.32 3.98
N LEU A 242 11.69 5.01 4.07
CA LEU A 242 12.70 4.02 4.44
C LEU A 242 13.86 3.98 3.43
N GLN A 243 13.56 3.98 2.13
CA GLN A 243 14.56 4.00 1.06
C GLN A 243 15.49 5.22 1.16
N ALA A 244 14.93 6.39 1.51
CA ALA A 244 15.69 7.62 1.64
C ALA A 244 16.52 7.68 2.93
N ILE A 245 16.08 7.03 4.03
CA ILE A 245 16.89 6.90 5.26
C ILE A 245 18.02 5.90 5.07
N LEU A 246 17.76 4.81 4.34
CA LEU A 246 18.65 3.67 4.18
C LEU A 246 19.05 3.55 2.72
N PRO A 247 20.07 4.33 2.28
CA PRO A 247 20.46 4.33 0.89
C PRO A 247 20.89 2.93 0.43
N PRO A 248 20.61 2.56 -0.83
CA PRO A 248 21.00 1.27 -1.40
C PRO A 248 22.53 1.19 -1.51
N SER A 249 23.19 0.53 -0.56
CA SER A 249 24.64 0.32 -0.48
C SER A 249 24.92 -0.95 0.37
N PRO A 250 26.06 -1.65 0.25
CA PRO A 250 26.23 -3.12 0.35
C PRO A 250 26.17 -3.69 1.78
N ARG A 251 25.48 -3.03 2.71
CA ARG A 251 25.13 -3.63 4.01
C ARG A 251 23.93 -4.56 3.85
N HIS A 252 24.05 -5.51 2.91
CA HIS A 252 23.03 -6.51 2.59
C HIS A 252 22.44 -7.14 3.87
N ARG A 253 23.30 -7.45 4.85
CA ARG A 253 22.88 -7.99 6.14
C ARG A 253 21.98 -7.06 6.96
N GLN A 254 22.29 -5.76 7.02
CA GLN A 254 21.50 -4.79 7.80
C GLN A 254 20.13 -4.55 7.15
N THR A 255 20.09 -4.49 5.81
CA THR A 255 18.83 -4.33 5.05
C THR A 255 17.95 -5.58 5.14
N LEU A 256 18.55 -6.77 5.07
CA LEU A 256 17.84 -8.04 5.30
C LEU A 256 17.27 -8.14 6.72
N GLU A 257 18.07 -7.79 7.72
CA GLU A 257 17.64 -7.80 9.13
C GLU A 257 16.51 -6.81 9.39
N LEU A 258 16.61 -5.60 8.81
CA LEU A 258 15.54 -4.62 8.88
C LEU A 258 14.26 -5.13 8.21
N THR A 259 14.37 -5.62 6.97
CA THR A 259 13.23 -6.12 6.20
C THR A 259 12.51 -7.24 6.95
N ARG A 260 13.27 -8.20 7.50
CA ARG A 260 12.76 -9.26 8.36
C ARG A 260 12.07 -8.69 9.60
N SER A 261 12.69 -7.72 10.27
CA SER A 261 12.14 -7.10 11.49
C SER A 261 10.84 -6.34 11.23
N ILE A 262 10.75 -5.63 10.10
CA ILE A 262 9.52 -4.95 9.66
C ILE A 262 8.42 -5.98 9.42
N ILE A 263 8.68 -7.00 8.60
CA ILE A 263 7.70 -8.02 8.26
C ILE A 263 7.23 -8.79 9.50
N GLN A 264 8.15 -9.17 10.38
CA GLN A 264 7.82 -9.86 11.63
C GLN A 264 6.91 -9.02 12.52
N ARG A 265 7.19 -7.72 12.66
CA ARG A 265 6.32 -6.82 13.43
C ARG A 265 4.95 -6.67 12.79
N ILE A 266 4.88 -6.53 11.46
CA ILE A 266 3.60 -6.43 10.75
C ILE A 266 2.80 -7.72 10.87
N TYR A 267 3.45 -8.88 10.73
CA TYR A 267 2.84 -10.19 10.92
C TYR A 267 2.19 -10.32 12.31
N ASN A 268 2.93 -9.96 13.36
CA ASN A 268 2.44 -10.01 14.74
C ASN A 268 1.31 -8.99 14.99
N LEU A 269 1.44 -7.77 14.46
CA LEU A 269 0.42 -6.73 14.63
C LEU A 269 -0.86 -7.08 13.86
N ALA A 270 -0.76 -7.56 12.63
CA ALA A 270 -1.90 -7.96 11.82
C ALA A 270 -2.71 -9.11 12.48
N ALA A 271 -2.03 -10.08 13.10
CA ALA A 271 -2.72 -11.14 13.85
C ALA A 271 -3.55 -10.62 15.04
N ASN A 272 -3.08 -9.55 15.68
CA ASN A 272 -3.73 -8.97 16.85
C ASN A 272 -4.85 -7.99 16.48
N GLU A 273 -4.90 -7.52 15.23
CA GLU A 273 -5.86 -6.53 14.78
C GLU A 273 -7.05 -7.20 14.08
N ILE A 274 -8.24 -6.99 14.65
CA ILE A 274 -9.49 -7.55 14.12
C ILE A 274 -9.77 -6.91 12.75
N GLY A 275 -9.82 -7.72 11.69
CA GLY A 275 -10.22 -7.29 10.35
C GLY A 275 -9.09 -7.14 9.33
N MET A 276 -7.83 -7.45 9.68
CA MET A 276 -6.74 -7.50 8.70
C MET A 276 -6.46 -8.93 8.24
N ASP A 277 -6.53 -9.20 6.94
CA ASP A 277 -5.98 -10.44 6.39
C ASP A 277 -4.44 -10.37 6.47
N GLN A 278 -3.90 -11.17 7.39
CA GLN A 278 -2.47 -11.27 7.64
C GLN A 278 -1.70 -11.69 6.38
N LEU A 279 -2.21 -12.65 5.60
CA LEU A 279 -1.51 -13.14 4.40
C LEU A 279 -1.46 -12.03 3.35
N PHE A 280 -2.61 -11.39 3.09
CA PHE A 280 -2.71 -10.29 2.14
C PHE A 280 -1.78 -9.13 2.48
N LEU A 281 -1.83 -8.61 3.71
CA LEU A 281 -1.01 -7.46 4.12
C LEU A 281 0.49 -7.80 4.12
N VAL A 282 0.86 -8.96 4.67
CA VAL A 282 2.27 -9.38 4.74
C VAL A 282 2.85 -9.54 3.34
N SER A 283 2.13 -10.18 2.40
CA SER A 283 2.62 -10.34 1.03
C SER A 283 2.73 -9.01 0.28
N ARG A 284 1.78 -8.07 0.45
CA ARG A 284 1.89 -6.72 -0.14
C ARG A 284 3.13 -5.96 0.36
N VAL A 285 3.39 -6.02 1.66
CA VAL A 285 4.55 -5.36 2.26
C VAL A 285 5.86 -6.04 1.83
N GLN A 286 5.88 -7.37 1.76
CA GLN A 286 7.01 -8.13 1.24
C GLN A 286 7.38 -7.69 -0.18
N ILE A 287 6.40 -7.62 -1.10
CA ILE A 287 6.64 -7.14 -2.46
C ILE A 287 7.21 -5.72 -2.42
N ALA A 288 6.64 -4.81 -1.65
CA ALA A 288 7.12 -3.43 -1.57
C ALA A 288 8.58 -3.35 -1.07
N LEU A 289 8.92 -4.06 0.01
CA LEU A 289 10.27 -4.06 0.57
C LEU A 289 11.28 -4.74 -0.36
N PHE A 290 10.95 -5.92 -0.92
CA PHE A 290 11.83 -6.62 -1.85
C PHE A 290 11.99 -5.84 -3.16
N SER A 291 10.97 -5.12 -3.62
CA SER A 291 11.06 -4.30 -4.83
C SER A 291 12.05 -3.13 -4.71
N VAL A 292 12.18 -2.57 -3.51
CA VAL A 292 13.01 -1.38 -3.23
C VAL A 292 14.41 -1.76 -2.77
N PHE A 293 14.53 -2.85 -2.01
CA PHE A 293 15.79 -3.34 -1.46
C PHE A 293 16.37 -4.51 -2.25
N LYS A 294 16.13 -4.56 -3.57
CA LYS A 294 16.68 -5.59 -4.47
C LYS A 294 18.20 -5.64 -4.38
N ASN A 295 18.76 -6.85 -4.43
CA ASN A 295 20.18 -7.04 -4.67
C ASN A 295 20.48 -6.69 -6.13
N HIS A 296 21.36 -5.72 -6.37
CA HIS A 296 21.80 -5.39 -7.74
C HIS A 296 22.80 -6.39 -8.33
N ASP A 297 23.32 -7.32 -7.52
CA ASP A 297 24.42 -8.22 -7.90
C ASP A 297 23.95 -9.62 -8.39
N ASP A 298 22.66 -9.98 -8.23
CA ASP A 298 22.11 -11.25 -8.72
C ASP A 298 21.13 -10.95 -9.90
N ASP A 299 21.40 -11.55 -11.06
CA ASP A 299 20.66 -11.43 -12.33
C ASP A 299 19.15 -11.27 -12.19
N ASP A 300 18.60 -10.14 -12.67
CA ASP A 300 17.25 -9.78 -13.16
C ASP A 300 15.95 -10.41 -12.59
N ASN A 301 16.00 -11.26 -11.57
CA ASN A 301 14.84 -11.97 -11.03
C ASN A 301 15.06 -12.32 -9.56
N ASP A 302 14.72 -11.39 -8.66
CA ASP A 302 14.62 -11.69 -7.24
C ASP A 302 13.54 -12.77 -7.04
N ALA A 303 13.95 -14.02 -6.83
CA ALA A 303 13.08 -15.17 -6.62
C ALA A 303 12.12 -14.95 -5.44
N ARG A 304 12.52 -14.15 -4.44
CA ARG A 304 11.69 -13.78 -3.29
C ARG A 304 10.55 -12.87 -3.71
N LEU A 305 10.82 -11.89 -4.55
CA LEU A 305 9.80 -10.99 -5.09
C LEU A 305 8.81 -11.76 -5.96
N ALA A 306 9.30 -12.68 -6.80
CA ALA A 306 8.44 -13.54 -7.61
C ALA A 306 7.52 -14.39 -6.72
N LEU A 307 8.08 -15.09 -5.73
CA LEU A 307 7.31 -15.92 -4.80
C LEU A 307 6.28 -15.10 -3.99
N ALA A 308 6.67 -13.93 -3.47
CA ALA A 308 5.77 -13.04 -2.75
C ALA A 308 4.59 -12.60 -3.64
N THR A 309 4.88 -12.30 -4.91
CA THR A 309 3.88 -11.88 -5.88
C THR A 309 2.94 -13.03 -6.24
N ASP A 310 3.45 -14.23 -6.45
CA ASP A 310 2.64 -15.42 -6.72
C ASP A 310 1.70 -15.74 -5.54
N ILE A 311 2.18 -15.66 -4.31
CA ILE A 311 1.37 -15.88 -3.10
C ILE A 311 0.24 -14.84 -3.01
N LEU A 312 0.55 -13.54 -3.15
CA LEU A 312 -0.46 -12.48 -3.12
C LEU A 312 -1.51 -12.69 -4.21
N ARG A 313 -1.07 -13.03 -5.42
CA ARG A 313 -1.94 -13.23 -6.58
C ARG A 313 -2.80 -14.48 -6.47
N LEU A 314 -2.29 -15.57 -5.89
CA LEU A 314 -3.10 -16.74 -5.57
C LEU A 314 -4.19 -16.41 -4.54
N ASN A 315 -3.85 -15.61 -3.51
CA ASN A 315 -4.83 -15.16 -2.52
C ASN A 315 -5.93 -14.35 -3.20
N GLU A 316 -5.54 -13.39 -4.04
CA GLU A 316 -6.49 -12.57 -4.79
C GLU A 316 -7.35 -13.38 -5.74
N ALA A 317 -6.75 -14.31 -6.49
CA ALA A 317 -7.48 -15.20 -7.38
C ALA A 317 -8.56 -15.96 -6.62
N SER A 318 -8.23 -16.49 -5.45
CA SER A 318 -9.19 -17.20 -4.58
C SER A 318 -10.31 -16.27 -4.11
N GLU A 319 -9.98 -15.06 -3.63
CA GLU A 319 -10.99 -14.10 -3.17
C GLU A 319 -11.93 -13.64 -4.28
N LEU A 320 -11.37 -13.38 -5.47
CA LEU A 320 -12.14 -12.91 -6.62
C LEU A 320 -13.13 -13.97 -7.10
N VAL A 321 -12.73 -15.24 -7.08
CA VAL A 321 -13.64 -16.36 -7.39
C VAL A 321 -14.79 -16.40 -6.38
N ASP A 322 -14.51 -16.23 -5.08
CA ASP A 322 -15.56 -16.23 -4.06
C ASP A 322 -16.50 -15.03 -4.17
N ARG A 323 -16.00 -13.85 -4.54
CA ARG A 323 -16.83 -12.67 -4.81
C ARG A 323 -17.72 -12.85 -6.04
N CYS A 324 -17.27 -13.62 -7.03
CA CYS A 324 -18.05 -13.96 -8.22
C CYS A 324 -19.00 -15.15 -8.01
N ALA A 325 -18.86 -15.87 -6.90
CA ALA A 325 -19.76 -16.94 -6.51
C ALA A 325 -20.98 -16.36 -5.78
N THR A 326 -22.14 -16.93 -6.07
CA THR A 326 -23.43 -16.60 -5.46
C THR A 326 -24.03 -17.87 -4.89
N PHE A 327 -24.59 -17.80 -3.69
CA PHE A 327 -25.26 -18.94 -3.07
C PHE A 327 -26.76 -18.79 -3.32
N ASP A 328 -27.36 -19.78 -3.99
CA ASP A 328 -28.81 -19.83 -4.16
C ASP A 328 -29.48 -20.26 -2.85
N ASP A 329 -30.78 -20.02 -2.73
CA ASP A 329 -31.56 -20.36 -1.52
C ASP A 329 -31.52 -21.87 -1.18
N ASP A 330 -31.29 -22.71 -2.19
CA ASP A 330 -31.15 -24.17 -2.08
C ASP A 330 -29.74 -24.62 -1.66
N GLY A 331 -28.81 -23.67 -1.43
CA GLY A 331 -27.42 -23.93 -1.08
C GLY A 331 -26.52 -24.33 -2.26
N SER A 332 -27.03 -24.28 -3.49
CA SER A 332 -26.20 -24.51 -4.69
C SER A 332 -25.33 -23.31 -4.99
N ILE A 333 -24.07 -23.58 -5.35
CA ILE A 333 -23.12 -22.54 -5.76
C ILE A 333 -23.37 -22.19 -7.24
N MET A 334 -23.72 -20.94 -7.47
CA MET A 334 -23.91 -20.34 -8.79
C MET A 334 -22.80 -19.32 -9.03
N PHE A 335 -22.48 -19.02 -10.29
CA PHE A 335 -21.51 -17.97 -10.63
C PHE A 335 -22.16 -16.86 -11.44
N ASP A 336 -21.66 -15.64 -11.27
CA ASP A 336 -21.99 -14.54 -12.17
C ASP A 336 -21.60 -14.90 -13.61
N LEU A 337 -22.57 -14.87 -14.51
CA LEU A 337 -22.41 -15.31 -15.89
C LEU A 337 -21.48 -14.39 -16.69
N ASP A 338 -21.36 -13.13 -16.28
CA ASP A 338 -20.48 -12.17 -16.94
C ASP A 338 -19.01 -12.35 -16.50
N SER A 339 -18.77 -13.02 -15.37
CA SER A 339 -17.43 -13.29 -14.83
C SER A 339 -16.81 -14.60 -15.35
N ILE A 340 -17.54 -15.44 -16.09
CA ILE A 340 -17.07 -16.78 -16.49
C ILE A 340 -15.76 -16.74 -17.28
N TRP A 341 -15.66 -15.90 -18.33
CA TRP A 341 -14.44 -15.81 -19.14
C TRP A 341 -13.24 -15.28 -18.35
N PRO A 342 -13.39 -14.22 -17.55
CA PRO A 342 -12.37 -13.83 -16.60
C PRO A 342 -11.92 -14.94 -15.64
N LEU A 343 -12.86 -15.66 -15.02
CA LEU A 343 -12.55 -16.74 -14.08
C LEU A 343 -11.77 -17.87 -14.76
N LEU A 344 -12.08 -18.19 -16.03
CA LEU A 344 -11.27 -19.14 -16.81
C LEU A 344 -9.81 -18.69 -16.94
N ALA A 345 -9.56 -17.40 -17.17
CA ALA A 345 -8.22 -16.84 -17.27
C ALA A 345 -7.49 -16.86 -15.92
N VAL A 346 -8.19 -16.52 -14.83
CA VAL A 346 -7.69 -16.61 -13.45
C VAL A 346 -7.27 -18.05 -13.12
N PHE A 347 -8.10 -19.04 -13.44
CA PHE A 347 -7.77 -20.44 -13.19
C PHE A 347 -6.62 -20.96 -14.07
N ASP A 348 -6.53 -20.54 -15.33
CA ASP A 348 -5.41 -20.90 -16.21
C ASP A 348 -4.07 -20.46 -15.59
N TRP A 349 -4.00 -19.21 -15.11
CA TRP A 349 -2.84 -18.70 -14.38
C TRP A 349 -2.59 -19.44 -13.07
N ALA A 350 -3.61 -19.59 -12.22
CA ALA A 350 -3.46 -20.17 -10.88
C ALA A 350 -2.98 -21.63 -10.94
N ILE A 351 -3.54 -22.42 -11.86
CA ILE A 351 -3.11 -23.80 -12.08
C ILE A 351 -1.71 -23.87 -12.68
N SER A 352 -1.31 -22.91 -13.52
CA SER A 352 0.07 -22.81 -14.01
C SER A 352 1.07 -22.62 -12.86
N VAL A 353 0.76 -21.75 -11.89
CA VAL A 353 1.60 -21.50 -10.71
C VAL A 353 1.68 -22.73 -9.81
N ILE A 354 0.54 -23.35 -9.49
CA ILE A 354 0.48 -24.56 -8.66
C ILE A 354 1.24 -25.71 -9.34
N ALA A 355 1.03 -25.93 -10.64
CA ALA A 355 1.73 -26.95 -11.42
C ALA A 355 3.24 -26.74 -11.44
N ARG A 356 3.72 -25.48 -11.49
CA ARG A 356 5.15 -25.17 -11.38
C ARG A 356 5.72 -25.59 -10.03
N ALA A 357 5.03 -25.32 -8.93
CA ALA A 357 5.45 -25.78 -7.61
C ALA A 357 5.46 -27.33 -7.52
N MET A 358 4.46 -28.00 -8.10
CA MET A 358 4.39 -29.47 -8.15
C MET A 358 5.53 -30.08 -8.97
N ARG A 359 5.81 -29.53 -10.15
CA ARG A 359 6.96 -29.95 -10.98
C ARG A 359 8.27 -29.83 -10.22
N GLN A 360 8.48 -28.72 -9.51
CA GLN A 360 9.67 -28.54 -8.69
C GLN A 360 9.75 -29.59 -7.57
N ALA A 361 8.61 -30.03 -7.01
CA ALA A 361 8.61 -31.03 -5.95
C ALA A 361 9.09 -32.38 -6.48
N ILE A 362 8.59 -32.79 -7.65
CA ILE A 362 9.01 -34.00 -8.32
C ILE A 362 10.50 -33.95 -8.72
N LEU A 363 10.97 -32.80 -9.21
CA LEU A 363 12.38 -32.63 -9.58
C LEU A 363 13.32 -32.70 -8.37
N VAL A 364 12.93 -32.11 -7.24
CA VAL A 364 13.71 -32.15 -6.00
C VAL A 364 13.72 -33.56 -5.41
N ASP A 365 12.59 -34.27 -5.43
CA ASP A 365 12.50 -35.66 -4.97
C ASP A 365 13.35 -36.60 -5.84
N ALA A 366 13.26 -36.50 -7.17
CA ALA A 366 14.10 -37.27 -8.08
C ALA A 366 15.60 -36.98 -7.89
N SER A 367 15.95 -35.72 -7.59
CA SER A 367 17.32 -35.34 -7.26
C SER A 367 17.78 -35.96 -5.92
N ALA A 368 16.86 -36.06 -4.95
CA ALA A 368 17.11 -36.67 -3.65
C ALA A 368 17.41 -38.16 -3.78
N GLU A 369 16.58 -38.86 -4.54
CA GLU A 369 16.75 -40.28 -4.85
C GLU A 369 18.10 -40.54 -5.56
N TRP A 370 18.46 -39.68 -6.52
CA TRP A 370 19.71 -39.81 -7.26
C TRP A 370 20.96 -39.59 -6.39
N GLN A 371 20.91 -38.62 -5.47
CA GLN A 371 22.05 -38.30 -4.58
C GLN A 371 22.17 -39.27 -3.38
N GLY A 372 21.13 -40.05 -3.09
CA GLY A 372 21.13 -41.04 -2.01
C GLY A 372 21.06 -40.44 -0.59
N SER A 373 20.83 -39.13 -0.47
CA SER A 373 20.64 -38.43 0.81
C SER A 373 19.84 -37.13 0.63
N ASN A 374 18.87 -36.91 1.52
CA ASN A 374 18.11 -35.65 1.60
C ASN A 374 18.95 -34.48 2.16
N ASP A 375 20.03 -34.79 2.87
CA ASP A 375 20.87 -33.79 3.55
C ASP A 375 21.82 -33.06 2.59
N SER A 376 22.12 -33.63 1.42
CA SER A 376 22.99 -33.02 0.40
C SER A 376 22.25 -32.16 -0.63
N LEU A 377 20.91 -32.09 -0.58
CA LEU A 377 20.13 -31.33 -1.54
C LEU A 377 20.36 -29.83 -1.37
N ILE A 378 20.84 -29.19 -2.43
CA ILE A 378 20.91 -27.74 -2.52
C ILE A 378 19.57 -27.28 -3.08
N ILE A 379 18.64 -26.93 -2.18
CA ILE A 379 17.35 -26.34 -2.52
C ILE A 379 17.47 -24.83 -2.30
N ASP A 380 17.06 -24.05 -3.30
CA ASP A 380 16.91 -22.60 -3.14
C ASP A 380 15.97 -22.31 -1.95
N PRO A 381 16.41 -21.53 -0.94
CA PRO A 381 15.56 -21.11 0.17
C PRO A 381 14.24 -20.51 -0.29
N HIS A 382 14.20 -19.82 -1.43
CA HIS A 382 13.05 -19.07 -1.93
C HIS A 382 12.25 -19.83 -3.00
N SER A 383 12.26 -21.15 -2.89
CA SER A 383 11.60 -22.06 -3.81
C SER A 383 10.05 -21.95 -3.78
N PRO A 384 9.38 -21.96 -4.95
CA PRO A 384 7.93 -22.17 -5.09
C PRO A 384 7.35 -23.37 -4.33
N LEU A 385 8.18 -24.34 -3.93
CA LEU A 385 7.79 -25.45 -3.05
C LEU A 385 7.15 -25.00 -1.75
N LEU A 386 7.51 -23.81 -1.25
CA LEU A 386 6.90 -23.24 -0.05
C LEU A 386 5.37 -23.18 -0.15
N ILE A 387 4.83 -22.93 -1.35
CA ILE A 387 3.38 -22.87 -1.61
C ILE A 387 2.67 -24.18 -1.26
N LEU A 388 3.31 -25.32 -1.53
CA LEU A 388 2.75 -26.64 -1.24
C LEU A 388 3.04 -27.11 0.18
N LEU A 389 4.16 -26.66 0.76
CA LEU A 389 4.63 -27.14 2.06
C LEU A 389 4.01 -26.38 3.23
N HIS A 390 3.91 -25.05 3.13
CA HIS A 390 3.41 -24.20 4.21
C HIS A 390 1.91 -24.45 4.45
N PRO A 391 1.44 -24.70 5.70
CA PRO A 391 0.04 -25.04 5.99
C PRO A 391 -0.98 -24.03 5.43
N THR A 392 -0.80 -22.73 5.67
CA THR A 392 -1.69 -21.67 5.14
C THR A 392 -1.72 -21.62 3.61
N LEU A 393 -0.56 -21.66 2.95
CA LEU A 393 -0.47 -21.61 1.48
C LEU A 393 -0.99 -22.90 0.83
N ARG A 394 -0.77 -24.05 1.47
CA ARG A 394 -1.35 -25.33 1.06
C ARG A 394 -2.87 -25.30 1.15
N SER A 395 -3.43 -24.75 2.22
CA SER A 395 -4.88 -24.54 2.37
C SER A 395 -5.44 -23.66 1.24
N LEU A 396 -4.74 -22.57 0.90
CA LEU A 396 -5.08 -21.73 -0.25
C LEU A 396 -5.06 -22.52 -1.58
N CYS A 397 -4.07 -23.38 -1.81
CA CYS A 397 -4.03 -24.24 -3.00
C CYS A 397 -5.22 -25.20 -3.05
N ILE A 398 -5.55 -25.85 -1.93
CA ILE A 398 -6.70 -26.75 -1.83
C ILE A 398 -8.00 -25.99 -2.12
N ARG A 399 -8.14 -24.76 -1.59
CA ARG A 399 -9.29 -23.90 -1.86
C ARG A 399 -9.42 -23.57 -3.36
N ILE A 400 -8.33 -23.17 -4.02
CA ILE A 400 -8.34 -22.88 -5.47
C ILE A 400 -8.69 -24.13 -6.28
N LEU A 401 -8.13 -25.30 -5.95
CA LEU A 401 -8.49 -26.56 -6.61
C LEU A 401 -9.96 -26.93 -6.41
N SER A 402 -10.50 -26.71 -5.21
CA SER A 402 -11.92 -26.89 -4.90
C SER A 402 -12.80 -25.92 -5.70
N GLN A 403 -12.44 -24.65 -5.77
CA GLN A 403 -13.16 -23.63 -6.54
C GLN A 403 -13.16 -23.95 -8.03
N LEU A 404 -12.04 -24.44 -8.58
CA LEU A 404 -11.97 -24.92 -9.96
C LEU A 404 -12.95 -26.08 -10.19
N HIS A 405 -12.99 -27.04 -9.27
CA HIS A 405 -13.91 -28.17 -9.34
C HIS A 405 -15.39 -27.71 -9.27
N GLN A 406 -15.69 -26.74 -8.40
CA GLN A 406 -17.03 -26.13 -8.29
C GLN A 406 -17.44 -25.44 -9.59
N LEU A 407 -16.57 -24.60 -10.18
CA LEU A 407 -16.86 -23.92 -11.44
C LEU A 407 -17.01 -24.92 -12.60
N SER A 408 -16.18 -25.96 -12.66
CA SER A 408 -16.28 -27.02 -13.66
C SER A 408 -17.60 -27.77 -13.56
N THR A 409 -18.04 -28.08 -12.34
CA THR A 409 -19.34 -28.71 -12.07
C THR A 409 -20.50 -27.81 -12.47
N PHE A 410 -20.45 -26.53 -12.07
CA PHE A 410 -21.44 -25.52 -12.45
C PHE A 410 -21.57 -25.38 -13.97
N LEU A 411 -20.46 -25.22 -14.69
CA LEU A 411 -20.49 -25.10 -16.15
C LEU A 411 -21.03 -26.36 -16.82
N SER A 412 -20.75 -27.54 -16.27
CA SER A 412 -21.26 -28.81 -16.77
C SER A 412 -22.78 -28.94 -16.63
N THR A 413 -23.37 -28.35 -15.59
CA THR A 413 -24.83 -28.34 -15.34
C THR A 413 -25.54 -27.09 -15.85
N LEU A 414 -24.80 -26.09 -16.35
CA LEU A 414 -25.34 -24.80 -16.76
C LEU A 414 -26.14 -24.91 -18.07
N ASP A 415 -27.47 -24.94 -18.00
CA ASP A 415 -28.34 -25.01 -19.19
C ASP A 415 -28.54 -23.67 -19.92
N ARG A 416 -28.05 -22.56 -19.35
CA ARG A 416 -28.24 -21.21 -19.90
C ARG A 416 -27.04 -20.77 -20.75
N PRO A 417 -27.26 -20.04 -21.86
CA PRO A 417 -26.17 -19.51 -22.69
C PRO A 417 -25.42 -18.40 -21.95
N ILE A 418 -24.09 -18.37 -22.06
CA ILE A 418 -23.23 -17.30 -21.53
C ILE A 418 -22.86 -16.28 -22.64
N SER A 419 -22.38 -15.11 -22.23
CA SER A 419 -21.90 -14.06 -23.12
C SER A 419 -20.67 -14.53 -23.92
N GLN A 420 -20.48 -14.05 -25.15
CA GLN A 420 -19.24 -14.30 -25.91
C GLN A 420 -18.04 -13.58 -25.25
N PRO A 421 -16.81 -14.09 -25.42
CA PRO A 421 -15.62 -13.43 -24.87
C PRO A 421 -15.41 -12.06 -25.54
N GLU A 422 -15.08 -11.05 -24.73
CA GLU A 422 -14.94 -9.63 -25.15
C GLU A 422 -13.93 -9.39 -26.29
N ASN A 423 -13.06 -10.35 -26.60
CA ASN A 423 -11.94 -10.20 -27.53
C ASN A 423 -12.22 -10.53 -29.00
N LYS A 424 -13.46 -10.83 -29.41
CA LYS A 424 -13.74 -10.99 -30.85
C LYS A 424 -13.96 -9.64 -31.52
N VAL A 425 -12.86 -9.03 -31.96
CA VAL A 425 -12.80 -8.11 -33.10
C VAL A 425 -13.19 -8.91 -34.36
N LEU A 426 -14.47 -9.25 -34.50
CA LEU A 426 -14.99 -9.59 -35.82
C LEU A 426 -15.25 -8.27 -36.54
N PRO A 427 -14.83 -8.12 -37.81
CA PRO A 427 -15.22 -6.97 -38.60
C PRO A 427 -16.75 -6.95 -38.63
N ALA A 428 -17.33 -5.81 -38.27
CA ALA A 428 -18.76 -5.59 -38.33
C ALA A 428 -19.27 -5.98 -39.72
N SER A 429 -19.84 -7.19 -39.83
CA SER A 429 -20.55 -7.59 -41.03
C SER A 429 -21.86 -6.82 -41.05
N SER A 430 -21.79 -5.65 -41.70
CA SER A 430 -22.83 -5.10 -42.56
C SER A 430 -24.25 -5.62 -42.28
N SER A 431 -24.84 -5.24 -41.15
CA SER A 431 -26.28 -5.27 -40.96
C SER A 431 -26.67 -4.06 -40.12
N SER A 432 -27.00 -3.00 -40.84
CA SER A 432 -27.46 -1.74 -40.31
C SER A 432 -28.84 -1.92 -39.66
N SER A 433 -28.88 -2.06 -38.34
CA SER A 433 -30.00 -1.60 -37.50
C SER A 433 -29.67 -1.72 -36.02
N SER A 434 -29.64 -0.57 -35.34
CA SER A 434 -29.87 -0.35 -33.90
C SER A 434 -28.99 -1.10 -32.88
N SER A 435 -27.97 -0.39 -32.38
CA SER A 435 -27.57 -0.29 -30.96
C SER A 435 -28.00 -1.41 -29.98
N SER A 436 -27.23 -2.52 -29.90
CA SER A 436 -27.12 -3.40 -28.70
C SER A 436 -26.34 -4.72 -28.97
N SER A 437 -25.15 -4.70 -29.59
CA SER A 437 -24.50 -5.94 -30.05
C SER A 437 -23.19 -6.33 -29.33
N SER A 438 -23.05 -6.06 -28.02
CA SER A 438 -21.91 -6.57 -27.22
C SER A 438 -22.28 -7.69 -26.22
N ASN A 439 -23.57 -7.94 -25.95
CA ASN A 439 -24.03 -8.91 -24.94
C ASN A 439 -24.93 -10.02 -25.52
N THR A 440 -24.65 -10.51 -26.74
CA THR A 440 -25.39 -11.66 -27.27
C THR A 440 -24.90 -12.94 -26.61
N ARG A 441 -25.71 -13.51 -25.69
CA ARG A 441 -25.47 -14.81 -25.07
C ARG A 441 -25.58 -15.92 -26.13
N ASP A 442 -24.58 -16.79 -26.21
CA ASP A 442 -24.43 -17.80 -27.25
C ASP A 442 -24.24 -19.20 -26.63
N PRO A 443 -25.09 -20.19 -26.95
CA PRO A 443 -24.90 -21.56 -26.47
C PRO A 443 -23.53 -22.15 -26.83
N MET A 444 -22.94 -21.73 -27.96
CA MET A 444 -21.59 -22.16 -28.34
C MET A 444 -20.53 -21.63 -27.37
N ALA A 445 -20.72 -20.42 -26.84
CA ALA A 445 -19.83 -19.87 -25.81
C ALA A 445 -19.85 -20.73 -24.54
N THR A 446 -21.02 -21.23 -24.14
CA THR A 446 -21.13 -22.16 -23.00
C THR A 446 -20.41 -23.48 -23.27
N VAL A 447 -20.55 -24.05 -24.47
CA VAL A 447 -19.83 -25.28 -24.85
C VAL A 447 -18.31 -25.07 -24.82
N VAL A 448 -17.82 -23.96 -25.37
CA VAL A 448 -16.38 -23.64 -25.35
C VAL A 448 -15.89 -23.44 -23.92
N ALA A 449 -16.63 -22.73 -23.07
CA ALA A 449 -16.25 -22.52 -21.67
C ALA A 449 -16.21 -23.85 -20.89
N ARG A 450 -17.15 -24.77 -21.13
CA ARG A 450 -17.17 -26.12 -20.55
C ARG A 450 -15.95 -26.96 -20.95
N GLU A 451 -15.56 -26.91 -22.22
CA GLU A 451 -14.36 -27.63 -22.65
C GLU A 451 -13.11 -26.96 -22.08
N GLN A 452 -13.03 -25.63 -22.09
CA GLN A 452 -11.87 -24.90 -21.61
C GLN A 452 -11.62 -25.11 -20.11
N ILE A 453 -12.65 -25.05 -19.25
CA ILE A 453 -12.47 -25.28 -17.80
C ILE A 453 -11.95 -26.70 -17.51
N ARG A 454 -12.36 -27.70 -18.30
CA ARG A 454 -11.92 -29.09 -18.18
C ARG A 454 -10.50 -29.27 -18.70
N ASP A 455 -10.15 -28.52 -19.73
CA ASP A 455 -8.86 -28.60 -20.41
C ASP A 455 -7.74 -27.89 -19.62
N ILE A 456 -8.01 -26.80 -18.88
CA ILE A 456 -7.01 -26.08 -18.06
C ILE A 456 -6.11 -27.02 -17.22
N PRO A 457 -6.65 -27.89 -16.33
CA PRO A 457 -5.81 -28.78 -15.55
C PRO A 457 -5.13 -29.86 -16.40
N GLN A 458 -5.80 -30.37 -17.44
CA GLN A 458 -5.26 -31.40 -18.34
C GLN A 458 -4.06 -30.89 -19.14
N ARG A 459 -4.12 -29.65 -19.65
CA ARG A 459 -3.02 -28.97 -20.35
C ARG A 459 -1.78 -28.81 -19.48
N GLN A 460 -1.95 -28.62 -18.17
CA GLN A 460 -0.83 -28.54 -17.25
C GLN A 460 -0.38 -29.91 -16.73
N GLY A 461 -1.10 -31.00 -17.04
CA GLY A 461 -0.83 -32.35 -16.55
C GLY A 461 -1.28 -32.59 -15.11
N VAL A 462 -2.19 -31.77 -14.60
CA VAL A 462 -2.70 -31.78 -13.21
C VAL A 462 -4.00 -32.57 -13.14
N ASP A 463 -4.03 -33.63 -12.33
CA ASP A 463 -5.26 -34.28 -11.89
C ASP A 463 -5.81 -33.60 -10.62
N VAL A 464 -6.78 -32.71 -10.78
CA VAL A 464 -7.31 -31.86 -9.68
C VAL A 464 -7.76 -32.68 -8.48
N GLU A 465 -8.45 -33.79 -8.69
CA GLU A 465 -9.02 -34.60 -7.60
C GLU A 465 -7.92 -35.39 -6.88
N GLN A 466 -7.03 -36.03 -7.64
CA GLN A 466 -5.94 -36.81 -7.08
C GLN A 466 -4.96 -35.92 -6.30
N TRP A 467 -4.59 -34.77 -6.87
CA TRP A 467 -3.68 -33.83 -6.21
C TRP A 467 -4.33 -33.12 -5.03
N GLY A 468 -5.62 -32.75 -5.13
CA GLY A 468 -6.37 -32.17 -4.01
C GLY A 468 -6.37 -33.11 -2.79
N ARG A 469 -6.69 -34.38 -3.00
CA ARG A 469 -6.64 -35.41 -1.95
C ARG A 469 -5.24 -35.65 -1.42
N ALA A 470 -4.23 -35.68 -2.29
CA ALA A 470 -2.84 -35.82 -1.89
C ALA A 470 -2.43 -34.67 -0.95
N LEU A 471 -2.67 -33.42 -1.36
CA LEU A 471 -2.35 -32.23 -0.55
C LEU A 471 -3.12 -32.19 0.78
N GLU A 472 -4.39 -32.61 0.79
CA GLU A 472 -5.19 -32.72 2.01
C GLU A 472 -4.63 -33.81 2.95
N SER A 473 -4.13 -34.91 2.39
CA SER A 473 -3.57 -36.02 3.16
C SER A 473 -2.17 -35.77 3.75
N VAL A 474 -1.56 -34.61 3.45
CA VAL A 474 -0.24 -34.25 3.97
C VAL A 474 -0.29 -34.00 5.47
N THR A 475 0.00 -35.07 6.23
CA THR A 475 0.22 -35.02 7.67
C THR A 475 1.70 -34.80 7.94
N MET A 476 2.06 -33.62 8.47
CA MET A 476 3.43 -33.37 8.92
C MET A 476 3.64 -34.01 10.29
N SER A 477 4.56 -34.96 10.37
CA SER A 477 4.92 -35.66 11.61
C SER A 477 6.45 -35.59 11.82
N PRO A 478 6.94 -34.98 12.91
CA PRO A 478 6.18 -34.20 13.90
C PRO A 478 5.48 -32.99 13.26
N GLU A 479 4.46 -32.46 13.93
CA GLU A 479 3.84 -31.20 13.50
C GLU A 479 4.89 -30.08 13.60
N PRO A 480 5.04 -29.22 12.57
CA PRO A 480 5.99 -28.11 12.62
C PRO A 480 5.63 -27.17 13.76
N ASP A 481 6.65 -26.68 14.47
CA ASP A 481 6.46 -25.67 15.50
C ASP A 481 5.86 -24.40 14.88
N GLN A 482 4.92 -23.75 15.57
CA GLN A 482 4.29 -22.51 15.07
C GLN A 482 5.33 -21.43 14.73
N THR A 483 6.44 -21.38 15.48
CA THR A 483 7.55 -20.48 15.19
C THR A 483 8.19 -20.74 13.84
N ASP A 484 8.31 -22.00 13.42
CA ASP A 484 8.91 -22.35 12.13
C ASP A 484 7.95 -22.03 10.98
N ILE A 485 6.64 -22.25 11.19
CA ILE A 485 5.59 -21.81 10.26
C ILE A 485 5.68 -20.28 10.07
N ASP A 486 5.63 -19.52 11.15
CA ASP A 486 5.65 -18.05 11.11
C ASP A 486 6.94 -17.53 10.44
N GLN A 487 8.10 -18.09 10.81
CA GLN A 487 9.38 -17.70 10.21
C GLN A 487 9.47 -18.03 8.73
N SER A 488 8.86 -19.13 8.28
CA SER A 488 8.83 -19.50 6.86
C SER A 488 8.05 -18.48 6.02
N LEU A 489 6.93 -17.96 6.53
CA LEU A 489 6.17 -16.90 5.86
C LEU A 489 6.89 -15.54 5.95
N ILE A 490 7.39 -15.15 7.12
CA ILE A 490 8.07 -13.86 7.33
C ILE A 490 9.28 -13.72 6.41
N GLN A 491 10.09 -14.78 6.29
CA GLN A 491 11.31 -14.77 5.48
C GLN A 491 11.07 -15.14 4.01
N LEU A 492 9.88 -15.69 3.69
CA LEU A 492 9.60 -16.44 2.47
C LEU A 492 10.69 -17.46 2.17
N SER A 493 10.93 -18.33 3.15
CA SER A 493 11.98 -19.35 3.07
C SER A 493 11.43 -20.72 3.42
N ILE A 494 11.80 -21.72 2.65
CA ILE A 494 11.51 -23.12 2.93
C ILE A 494 12.40 -23.71 4.02
N THR A 495 13.51 -23.04 4.37
CA THR A 495 14.51 -23.56 5.31
C THR A 495 13.92 -24.01 6.65
N PRO A 496 13.02 -23.26 7.32
CA PRO A 496 12.43 -23.70 8.60
C PRO A 496 11.60 -24.99 8.46
N LEU A 497 10.95 -25.18 7.31
CA LEU A 497 10.07 -26.32 7.06
C LEU A 497 10.76 -27.48 6.32
N ARG A 498 12.06 -27.33 5.99
CA ARG A 498 12.84 -28.33 5.24
C ARG A 498 12.74 -29.75 5.81
N PRO A 499 12.72 -29.99 7.15
CA PRO A 499 12.58 -31.34 7.70
C PRO A 499 11.29 -32.07 7.29
N HIS A 500 10.27 -31.33 6.84
CA HIS A 500 8.97 -31.89 6.47
C HIS A 500 8.82 -32.18 4.96
N LEU A 501 9.80 -31.81 4.14
CA LEU A 501 9.82 -32.12 2.71
C LEU A 501 9.67 -33.61 2.38
N PRO A 502 10.32 -34.56 3.08
CA PRO A 502 10.15 -35.98 2.78
C PRO A 502 8.72 -36.49 2.95
N ALA A 503 7.97 -35.92 3.90
CA ALA A 503 6.57 -36.27 4.11
C ALA A 503 5.70 -35.79 2.94
N LEU A 504 5.99 -34.58 2.42
CA LEU A 504 5.35 -34.06 1.21
C LEU A 504 5.64 -34.96 0.00
N PHE A 505 6.92 -35.25 -0.28
CA PHE A 505 7.33 -36.03 -1.46
C PHE A 505 6.74 -37.43 -1.49
N LYS A 506 6.63 -38.10 -0.34
CA LYS A 506 6.01 -39.43 -0.23
C LYS A 506 4.54 -39.46 -0.69
N ILE A 507 3.84 -38.33 -0.57
CA ILE A 507 2.40 -38.21 -0.82
C ILE A 507 2.13 -37.65 -2.22
N LEU A 508 3.00 -36.76 -2.73
CA LEU A 508 2.85 -36.20 -4.06
C LEU A 508 3.02 -37.28 -5.13
N HIS A 509 2.07 -37.35 -6.07
CA HIS A 509 2.11 -38.34 -7.13
C HIS A 509 3.11 -37.96 -8.22
N THR A 510 3.90 -38.91 -8.70
CA THR A 510 4.79 -38.71 -9.86
C THR A 510 3.99 -38.82 -11.16
N SER A 511 3.24 -37.78 -11.50
CA SER A 511 2.55 -37.71 -12.80
C SER A 511 3.54 -37.31 -13.90
N SER A 512 3.83 -38.24 -14.82
CA SER A 512 4.62 -37.95 -16.02
C SER A 512 3.94 -36.90 -16.92
N ALA A 513 2.61 -36.78 -16.85
CA ALA A 513 1.83 -35.82 -17.62
C ALA A 513 2.22 -34.35 -17.33
N LEU A 514 2.74 -34.06 -16.13
CA LEU A 514 3.24 -32.71 -15.78
C LEU A 514 4.44 -32.27 -16.63
N PHE A 515 5.19 -33.23 -17.19
CA PHE A 515 6.41 -32.98 -17.98
C PHE A 515 6.20 -33.27 -19.48
N THR A 516 5.17 -34.03 -19.84
CA THR A 516 4.87 -34.38 -21.24
C THR A 516 3.76 -33.53 -21.87
N SER A 517 3.24 -32.52 -21.16
CA SER A 517 2.17 -31.68 -21.68
C SER A 517 2.63 -30.86 -22.89
N GLU A 518 1.83 -30.86 -23.96
CA GLU A 518 2.11 -30.12 -25.19
C GLU A 518 2.30 -28.62 -24.92
N TYR A 519 1.60 -28.08 -23.93
CA TYR A 519 1.74 -26.69 -23.49
C TYR A 519 3.17 -26.39 -23.04
N PHE A 520 3.77 -27.25 -22.21
CA PHE A 520 5.14 -27.08 -21.71
C PHE A 520 6.19 -27.37 -22.79
N GLN A 521 5.90 -28.27 -23.74
CA GLN A 521 6.82 -28.61 -24.84
C GLN A 521 6.83 -27.55 -25.95
N ASN A 522 5.70 -26.89 -26.21
CA ASN A 522 5.56 -25.86 -27.25
C ASN A 522 6.01 -24.47 -26.80
N LEU A 523 6.03 -24.22 -25.48
CA LEU A 523 6.73 -23.08 -24.90
C LEU A 523 8.23 -23.39 -24.94
N ASN A 524 8.94 -22.80 -25.91
CA ASN A 524 10.41 -22.83 -25.93
C ASN A 524 10.95 -22.63 -24.51
N GLN A 525 11.84 -23.53 -24.07
CA GLN A 525 12.28 -23.71 -22.68
C GLN A 525 12.80 -22.45 -21.96
N ASN A 526 12.94 -21.32 -22.65
CA ASN A 526 13.44 -20.04 -22.14
C ASN A 526 12.40 -18.90 -22.06
N GLN A 527 11.18 -19.04 -22.59
CA GLN A 527 10.17 -17.98 -22.54
C GLN A 527 9.17 -18.20 -21.38
N ARG A 528 9.23 -17.34 -20.36
CA ARG A 528 8.19 -17.28 -19.32
C ARG A 528 6.89 -16.80 -19.95
N VAL A 529 5.81 -17.57 -19.79
CA VAL A 529 4.46 -17.09 -20.13
C VAL A 529 4.16 -15.90 -19.23
N MET A 530 4.05 -14.71 -19.84
CA MET A 530 3.62 -13.52 -19.14
C MET A 530 2.09 -13.46 -19.17
N TYR A 531 1.50 -13.12 -18.04
CA TYR A 531 0.05 -12.94 -17.92
C TYR A 531 -0.26 -11.47 -17.67
N ASP A 532 -1.37 -11.00 -18.24
CA ASP A 532 -1.86 -9.66 -18.02
C ASP A 532 -2.24 -9.50 -16.55
N ALA A 533 -1.79 -8.40 -15.95
CA ALA A 533 -2.02 -8.14 -14.55
C ALA A 533 -3.48 -7.90 -14.16
N ILE A 534 -4.32 -7.52 -15.11
CA ILE A 534 -5.72 -7.15 -14.90
C ILE A 534 -6.62 -8.19 -15.59
N ASP A 535 -6.34 -8.54 -16.84
CA ASP A 535 -7.18 -9.48 -17.58
C ASP A 535 -6.81 -10.95 -17.34
N TRP A 536 -5.68 -11.25 -16.71
CA TRP A 536 -5.14 -12.60 -16.47
C TRP A 536 -4.98 -13.45 -17.74
N ARG A 537 -5.00 -12.81 -18.91
CA ARG A 537 -4.79 -13.48 -20.21
C ARG A 537 -3.31 -13.55 -20.52
N ILE A 538 -2.91 -14.56 -21.28
CA ILE A 538 -1.54 -14.67 -21.76
C ILE A 538 -1.21 -13.44 -22.62
N LEU A 539 -0.14 -12.75 -22.26
CA LEU A 539 0.46 -11.70 -23.06
C LEU A 539 1.28 -12.38 -24.15
N HIS A 540 0.81 -12.25 -25.39
CA HIS A 540 1.57 -12.73 -26.54
C HIS A 540 2.72 -11.76 -26.81
N ASP A 541 3.94 -12.28 -26.74
CA ASP A 541 5.10 -11.57 -27.25
C ASP A 541 4.89 -11.36 -28.76
N ARG A 542 4.79 -10.10 -29.19
CA ARG A 542 4.53 -9.79 -30.61
C ARG A 542 5.79 -9.97 -31.48
N GLY A 543 6.87 -10.53 -30.94
CA GLY A 543 8.06 -10.94 -31.68
C GLY A 543 7.94 -12.37 -32.21
N GLY A 544 7.24 -12.57 -33.33
CA GLY A 544 7.09 -13.91 -33.88
C GLY A 544 6.36 -13.99 -35.22
N GLY A 545 6.94 -13.45 -36.28
CA GLY A 545 6.69 -13.87 -37.66
C GLY A 545 5.35 -13.47 -38.30
N GLY A 546 5.33 -12.30 -38.93
CA GLY A 546 4.22 -11.86 -39.78
C GLY A 546 4.66 -10.81 -40.79
N THR A 547 5.29 -11.27 -41.87
CA THR A 547 5.91 -10.50 -42.94
C THR A 547 4.96 -9.59 -43.71
N TRP A 548 4.58 -8.40 -43.22
CA TRP A 548 4.04 -7.34 -44.07
C TRP A 548 4.62 -5.98 -43.66
N GLY A 549 5.44 -5.44 -44.56
CA GLY A 549 6.37 -4.35 -44.28
C GLY A 549 5.74 -3.03 -43.84
N GLY A 550 6.40 -2.41 -42.87
CA GLY A 550 6.22 -1.03 -42.46
C GLY A 550 7.41 -0.63 -41.59
N SER A 551 8.43 -0.05 -42.22
CA SER A 551 9.59 0.57 -41.58
C SER A 551 9.16 1.58 -40.49
N GLY A 552 9.64 1.41 -39.26
CA GLY A 552 9.77 2.50 -38.29
C GLY A 552 9.67 2.08 -36.82
N ASP A 553 10.82 1.94 -36.17
CA ASP A 553 11.04 2.28 -34.76
C ASP A 553 10.05 1.63 -33.74
N GLU A 554 10.09 0.30 -33.58
CA GLU A 554 9.18 -0.41 -32.66
C GLU A 554 9.69 -0.39 -31.21
N THR A 555 9.72 0.79 -30.58
CA THR A 555 9.70 0.87 -29.11
C THR A 555 8.28 0.57 -28.63
N LYS A 556 8.06 -0.61 -28.03
CA LYS A 556 6.75 -0.95 -27.44
C LYS A 556 6.63 -0.27 -26.08
N GLU A 557 5.68 0.67 -25.93
CA GLU A 557 5.27 1.15 -24.62
C GLU A 557 4.48 0.06 -23.90
N VAL A 558 5.01 -0.44 -22.79
CA VAL A 558 4.34 -1.41 -21.93
C VAL A 558 4.00 -0.73 -20.60
N VAL A 559 2.78 -0.96 -20.10
CA VAL A 559 2.40 -0.51 -18.75
C VAL A 559 2.79 -1.59 -17.76
N VAL A 560 3.65 -1.23 -16.81
CA VAL A 560 4.12 -2.15 -15.76
C VAL A 560 3.92 -1.56 -14.38
N CYS A 561 3.71 -2.43 -13.39
CA CYS A 561 3.73 -2.01 -12.00
C CYS A 561 5.16 -1.71 -11.56
N ASP A 562 5.37 -0.53 -10.95
CA ASP A 562 6.66 -0.09 -10.41
C ASP A 562 7.22 -0.99 -9.29
N ARG A 563 6.37 -1.67 -8.52
CA ARG A 563 6.75 -2.58 -7.43
C ARG A 563 6.95 -4.02 -7.89
N CYS A 564 5.87 -4.67 -8.34
CA CYS A 564 5.88 -6.11 -8.63
C CYS A 564 6.34 -6.45 -10.06
N GLY A 565 6.47 -5.45 -10.94
CA GLY A 565 6.96 -5.65 -12.31
C GLY A 565 5.96 -6.29 -13.28
N TRP A 566 4.76 -6.65 -12.83
CA TRP A 566 3.71 -7.20 -13.69
C TRP A 566 3.28 -6.20 -14.76
N GLN A 567 2.91 -6.73 -15.93
CA GLN A 567 2.56 -5.95 -17.11
C GLN A 567 1.06 -6.01 -17.38
N THR A 568 0.51 -4.96 -18.00
CA THR A 568 -0.89 -4.97 -18.46
C THR A 568 -1.05 -4.23 -19.79
N GLU A 569 -1.80 -4.84 -20.71
CA GLU A 569 -2.32 -4.25 -21.94
C GLU A 569 -3.73 -3.68 -21.76
N ALA A 570 -4.41 -3.93 -20.64
CA ALA A 570 -5.73 -3.35 -20.38
C ALA A 570 -5.67 -1.82 -20.37
N LEU A 571 -4.61 -1.24 -19.78
CA LEU A 571 -4.41 0.21 -19.67
C LEU A 571 -3.87 0.89 -20.94
N THR A 572 -3.44 0.12 -21.95
CA THR A 572 -3.04 0.67 -23.25
C THR A 572 -4.23 0.81 -24.21
N LYS A 573 -5.31 0.07 -23.97
CA LYS A 573 -6.55 0.11 -24.74
C LYS A 573 -7.49 1.14 -24.12
N SER A 574 -7.48 2.36 -24.66
CA SER A 574 -8.48 3.36 -24.29
C SER A 574 -9.86 2.95 -24.82
N ALA A 575 -10.75 2.53 -23.94
CA ALA A 575 -12.18 2.47 -24.21
C ALA A 575 -12.97 2.98 -22.99
N PRO A 576 -14.02 3.79 -23.21
CA PRO A 576 -14.75 4.47 -22.14
C PRO A 576 -15.69 3.50 -21.40
N VAL A 577 -15.74 3.66 -20.09
CA VAL A 577 -16.80 3.11 -19.23
C VAL A 577 -18.13 3.74 -19.66
N SER A 578 -19.00 2.96 -20.30
CA SER A 578 -20.43 3.30 -20.43
C SER A 578 -21.22 2.37 -19.54
N GLY A 579 -21.96 2.99 -18.61
CA GLY A 579 -22.56 2.31 -17.48
C GLY A 579 -23.80 1.48 -17.78
N THR A 580 -24.21 0.70 -16.77
CA THR A 580 -25.58 0.65 -16.24
C THR A 580 -25.62 -0.18 -14.96
N ASN A 581 -26.70 0.04 -14.21
CA ASN A 581 -26.99 -0.36 -12.83
C ASN A 581 -26.91 -1.87 -12.55
N THR A 582 -25.73 -2.34 -12.13
CA THR A 582 -25.37 -3.38 -11.14
C THR A 582 -23.99 -3.83 -11.56
N ILE A 583 -22.95 -3.30 -10.91
CA ILE A 583 -21.57 -3.59 -11.30
C ILE A 583 -21.29 -5.04 -10.89
N SER A 584 -21.00 -5.91 -11.87
CA SER A 584 -20.52 -7.27 -11.62
C SER A 584 -19.30 -7.21 -10.68
N PRO A 585 -19.13 -8.14 -9.72
CA PRO A 585 -17.96 -8.17 -8.85
C PRO A 585 -16.63 -8.15 -9.63
N TRP A 586 -16.59 -8.76 -10.82
CA TRP A 586 -15.43 -8.69 -11.71
C TRP A 586 -15.19 -7.28 -12.24
N ALA A 587 -16.25 -6.59 -12.68
CA ALA A 587 -16.13 -5.24 -13.23
C ALA A 587 -15.71 -4.23 -12.15
N GLU A 588 -16.20 -4.38 -10.92
CA GLU A 588 -15.78 -3.57 -9.77
C GLU A 588 -14.30 -3.81 -9.47
N TRP A 589 -13.90 -5.08 -9.36
CA TRP A 589 -12.50 -5.46 -9.15
C TRP A 589 -11.58 -4.91 -10.24
N LYS A 590 -11.98 -5.07 -11.51
CA LYS A 590 -11.21 -4.60 -12.67
C LYS A 590 -11.01 -3.08 -12.62
N SER A 591 -12.06 -2.32 -12.29
CA SER A 591 -11.95 -0.86 -12.12
C SER A 591 -10.94 -0.48 -11.03
N GLN A 592 -10.93 -1.20 -9.91
CA GLN A 592 -9.97 -0.95 -8.82
C GLN A 592 -8.53 -1.32 -9.24
N ALA A 593 -8.36 -2.44 -9.96
CA ALA A 593 -7.07 -2.89 -10.45
C ALA A 593 -6.48 -1.98 -11.55
N GLU A 594 -7.34 -1.29 -12.32
CA GLU A 594 -6.93 -0.27 -13.29
C GLU A 594 -6.43 1.01 -12.61
N GLU A 595 -6.99 1.38 -11.44
CA GLU A 595 -6.52 2.53 -10.67
C GLU A 595 -5.14 2.28 -10.05
N ASN A 596 -4.95 1.12 -9.40
CA ASN A 596 -3.69 0.76 -8.75
C ASN A 596 -3.43 -0.74 -8.85
N CYS A 597 -2.15 -1.12 -8.93
CA CYS A 597 -1.80 -2.53 -8.87
C CYS A 597 -2.10 -3.08 -7.46
N ILE A 598 -2.58 -4.32 -7.37
CA ILE A 598 -2.92 -5.00 -6.11
C ILE A 598 -1.81 -4.98 -5.04
N CYS A 599 -0.54 -4.99 -5.46
CA CYS A 599 0.59 -4.87 -4.54
C CYS A 599 0.76 -3.45 -3.93
N GLY A 600 -0.16 -2.52 -4.24
CA GLY A 600 -0.10 -1.10 -3.85
C GLY A 600 0.87 -0.27 -4.70
N GLY A 601 1.35 -0.81 -5.82
CA GLY A 601 2.23 -0.12 -6.75
C GLY A 601 1.46 0.68 -7.81
N THR A 602 2.14 1.65 -8.41
CA THR A 602 1.56 2.50 -9.45
C THR A 602 1.86 1.93 -10.82
N TRP A 603 0.90 2.06 -11.75
CA TRP A 603 1.09 1.74 -13.16
C TRP A 603 1.98 2.78 -13.83
N VAL A 604 3.10 2.34 -14.42
CA VAL A 604 4.08 3.21 -15.09
C VAL A 604 4.30 2.70 -16.51
N ARG A 605 4.31 3.62 -17.48
CA ARG A 605 4.69 3.31 -18.87
C ARG A 605 6.21 3.20 -18.95
N LYS A 606 6.71 2.06 -19.39
CA LYS A 606 8.12 1.84 -19.71
C LYS A 606 8.27 1.58 -21.20
N GLN A 607 9.27 2.21 -21.80
CA GLN A 607 9.75 1.83 -23.12
C GLN A 607 10.65 0.60 -22.92
N VAL A 608 10.31 -0.49 -23.60
CA VAL A 608 11.16 -1.68 -23.64
C VAL A 608 11.86 -1.65 -25.00
N GLU A 609 13.19 -1.52 -25.00
CA GLU A 609 14.00 -1.78 -26.19
C GLU A 609 13.90 -3.29 -26.46
N MET A 610 13.45 -3.68 -27.64
CA MET A 610 13.48 -5.09 -28.03
C MET A 610 14.94 -5.43 -28.37
N GLU A 611 15.54 -6.36 -27.65
CA GLU A 611 16.77 -7.01 -28.12
C GLU A 611 16.39 -7.95 -29.28
N ASP A 612 17.07 -7.76 -30.43
CA ASP A 612 16.88 -8.49 -31.69
C ASP A 612 17.18 -10.00 -31.60
#